data_AF-A0A1F7I7G5-F1
#
_entry.id   AF-A0A1F7I7G5-F1
#
_cell.length_a   1.000
_cell.length_b   1.000
_cell.length_c   1.000
_cell.angle_alpha   90.00
_cell.angle_beta   90.00
_cell.angle_gamma   90.00
#
_symmetry.space_group_name_H-M   'P 1'
#
loop_
_entity.id
_entity.type
_entity.pdbx_description
1 polymer ?
#
loop_
_entity_poly.entity_id
_entity_poly.type
_entity_poly.pdbx_seq_one_letter_code
_entity_poly.pdbx_strand_id
1 'polypeptide(L)'
;MFTDSDIKKLVNELKKVFATKDDLKNFATKDDLKSLATKDDLIEIRQEMNRFATKDDLQNLKKDLRKEMRESFTKLIEMMADGTTRILQKLDDRNDEIKGQRIQIGDHENRIEEIENKVFPQT
;
A
#
# COMPACT_ATOMS: atom_id res chain seq x y z
N MET A 1 -50.31 74.84 -23.35
CA MET A 1 -50.87 73.61 -23.94
C MET A 1 -49.69 72.77 -24.38
N PHE A 2 -49.60 71.50 -23.98
CA PHE A 2 -48.51 70.65 -24.45
C PHE A 2 -48.66 70.39 -25.94
N THR A 3 -47.56 70.43 -26.69
CA THR A 3 -47.55 70.16 -28.13
C THR A 3 -47.18 68.71 -28.41
N ASP A 4 -47.50 68.22 -29.61
CA ASP A 4 -47.06 66.91 -30.09
C ASP A 4 -45.53 66.74 -30.06
N SER A 5 -44.77 67.84 -30.14
CA SER A 5 -43.31 67.84 -30.02
C SER A 5 -42.85 67.51 -28.60
N ASP A 6 -43.52 68.08 -27.59
CA ASP A 6 -43.23 67.83 -26.17
C ASP A 6 -43.53 66.36 -25.82
N ILE A 7 -44.63 65.83 -26.36
CA ILE A 7 -45.01 64.42 -26.19
C ILE A 7 -43.97 63.49 -26.84
N LYS A 8 -43.53 63.77 -28.08
CA LYS A 8 -42.51 62.95 -28.77
C LYS A 8 -41.17 62.96 -28.05
N LYS A 9 -40.73 64.10 -27.53
CA LYS A 9 -39.49 64.19 -26.72
C LYS A 9 -39.59 63.35 -25.46
N LEU A 10 -40.70 63.45 -24.73
CA LEU A 10 -40.93 62.65 -23.52
C LEU A 10 -40.90 61.14 -23.83
N VAL A 11 -41.58 60.71 -24.90
CA VAL A 11 -41.59 59.29 -25.32
C VAL A 11 -40.18 58.79 -25.66
N ASN A 12 -39.36 59.61 -26.32
CA ASN A 12 -37.98 59.23 -26.66
C ASN A 12 -37.07 59.13 -25.43
N GLU A 13 -37.22 60.02 -24.45
CA GLU A 13 -36.47 59.93 -23.20
C GLU A 13 -36.92 58.72 -22.36
N LEU A 14 -38.22 58.41 -22.32
CA LEU A 14 -38.73 57.20 -21.67
C LEU A 14 -38.13 55.93 -22.32
N LYS A 15 -38.08 55.85 -23.65
CA LYS A 15 -37.49 54.69 -24.35
C LYS A 15 -36.02 54.43 -24.01
N LYS A 16 -35.26 55.45 -23.62
CA LYS A 16 -33.86 55.29 -23.19
C LYS A 16 -33.72 54.74 -21.76
N VAL A 17 -34.76 54.87 -20.94
CA VAL A 17 -34.76 54.50 -19.52
C VAL A 17 -35.41 53.13 -19.30
N PHE A 18 -36.40 52.75 -20.10
CA PHE A 18 -37.07 51.46 -19.97
C PHE A 18 -36.29 50.34 -20.67
N ALA A 19 -36.04 49.24 -19.94
CA ALA A 19 -35.56 48.01 -20.53
C ALA A 19 -36.58 47.43 -21.52
N THR A 20 -36.08 46.94 -22.64
CA THR A 20 -36.82 46.21 -23.67
C THR A 20 -36.81 44.71 -23.39
N LYS A 21 -37.62 43.96 -24.14
CA LYS A 21 -37.60 42.49 -24.07
C LYS A 21 -36.25 41.90 -24.48
N ASP A 22 -35.55 42.55 -25.40
CA ASP A 22 -34.23 42.10 -25.86
C ASP A 22 -33.17 42.29 -24.77
N ASP A 23 -33.26 43.34 -23.96
CA ASP A 23 -32.37 43.57 -22.81
C ASP A 23 -32.48 42.45 -21.76
N LEU A 24 -33.67 41.84 -21.64
CA LEU A 24 -33.94 40.78 -20.65
C LEU A 24 -33.53 39.37 -21.12
N LYS A 25 -33.30 39.15 -22.42
CA LYS A 25 -32.99 37.81 -22.97
C LYS A 25 -31.68 37.21 -22.41
N ASN A 26 -30.75 38.05 -21.98
CA ASN A 26 -29.45 37.63 -21.45
C ASN A 26 -29.48 37.37 -19.93
N PHE A 27 -30.60 37.62 -19.26
CA PHE A 27 -30.73 37.37 -17.83
C PHE A 27 -31.25 35.96 -17.58
N ALA A 28 -30.60 35.24 -16.65
CA ALA A 28 -31.13 33.99 -16.12
C ALA A 28 -32.48 34.23 -15.43
N THR A 29 -33.43 33.34 -15.69
CA THR A 29 -34.73 33.28 -15.04
C THR A 29 -34.63 32.50 -13.73
N LYS A 30 -35.70 32.58 -12.92
CA LYS A 30 -35.79 31.75 -11.70
C LYS A 30 -35.81 30.26 -12.00
N ASP A 31 -36.37 29.87 -13.15
CA ASP A 31 -36.42 28.47 -13.55
C ASP A 31 -35.03 27.94 -13.93
N ASP A 32 -34.17 28.78 -14.51
CA ASP A 32 -32.78 28.42 -14.83
C ASP A 32 -31.94 28.10 -13.57
N LEU A 33 -32.32 28.66 -12.41
CA LEU A 33 -31.58 28.49 -11.15
C LEU A 33 -32.10 27.33 -10.29
N LYS A 34 -33.27 26.75 -10.59
CA LYS A 34 -33.90 25.70 -9.76
C LYS A 34 -33.07 24.42 -9.65
N SER A 35 -32.21 24.14 -10.63
CA SER A 35 -31.36 22.94 -10.67
C SER A 35 -30.00 23.13 -10.01
N LEU A 36 -29.66 24.35 -9.56
CA LEU A 36 -28.38 24.61 -8.92
C LEU A 36 -28.40 24.13 -7.47
N ALA A 37 -27.32 23.44 -7.08
CA ALA A 37 -27.10 23.10 -5.69
C ALA A 37 -26.97 24.35 -4.83
N THR A 38 -27.61 24.32 -3.66
CA THR A 38 -27.52 25.34 -2.63
C THR A 38 -26.23 25.17 -1.81
N LYS A 39 -25.92 26.17 -0.99
CA LYS A 39 -24.78 26.06 -0.06
C LYS A 39 -24.96 24.93 0.96
N ASP A 40 -26.19 24.67 1.38
CA ASP A 40 -26.50 23.63 2.35
C ASP A 40 -26.28 22.24 1.73
N ASP A 41 -26.67 22.04 0.47
CA ASP A 41 -26.37 20.82 -0.28
C ASP A 41 -24.85 20.56 -0.34
N LEU A 42 -24.06 21.60 -0.58
CA LEU A 42 -22.59 21.48 -0.61
C LEU A 42 -21.98 21.18 0.76
N ILE A 43 -22.57 21.69 1.85
CA ILE A 43 -22.13 21.38 3.22
C ILE A 43 -22.43 19.92 3.54
N GLU A 44 -23.62 19.42 3.19
CA GLU A 44 -24.00 18.02 3.39
C GLU A 44 -23.06 17.08 2.62
N ILE A 45 -22.84 17.34 1.33
CA ILE A 45 -21.89 16.58 0.51
C ILE A 45 -20.50 16.59 1.14
N ARG A 46 -20.02 17.73 1.64
CA ARG A 46 -18.71 17.82 2.30
C ARG A 46 -18.65 16.99 3.59
N GLN A 47 -19.71 17.00 4.38
CA GLN A 47 -19.78 16.19 5.60
C GLN A 47 -19.80 14.69 5.30
N GLU A 48 -20.51 14.26 4.25
CA GLU A 48 -20.49 12.88 3.78
C GLU A 48 -19.12 12.48 3.26
N MET A 49 -18.48 13.34 2.47
CA MET A 49 -17.13 13.11 1.94
C MET A 49 -16.09 12.90 3.04
N ASN A 50 -16.21 13.60 4.17
CA ASN A 50 -15.31 13.44 5.32
C ASN A 50 -15.40 12.06 6.01
N ARG A 51 -16.43 11.25 5.69
CA ARG A 51 -16.54 9.87 6.20
C ARG A 51 -15.70 8.87 5.41
N PHE A 52 -15.24 9.25 4.22
CA PHE A 52 -14.44 8.39 3.37
C PHE A 52 -12.96 8.52 3.69
N ALA A 53 -12.24 7.41 3.59
CA ALA A 53 -10.80 7.40 3.68
C ALA A 53 -10.19 8.29 2.58
N THR A 54 -9.22 9.09 2.98
CA THR A 54 -8.46 9.96 2.09
C THR A 54 -7.33 9.19 1.42
N LYS A 55 -6.70 9.82 0.43
CA LYS A 55 -5.49 9.27 -0.19
C LYS A 55 -4.36 9.10 0.83
N ASP A 56 -4.29 9.95 1.84
CA ASP A 56 -3.25 9.88 2.87
C ASP A 56 -3.47 8.69 3.79
N ASP A 57 -4.72 8.40 4.16
CA ASP A 57 -5.07 7.20 4.93
C ASP A 57 -4.63 5.92 4.20
N LEU A 58 -4.89 5.85 2.89
CA LEU A 58 -4.45 4.71 2.07
C LEU A 58 -2.93 4.61 1.93
N GLN A 59 -2.22 5.75 1.84
CA GLN A 59 -0.77 5.75 1.81
C GLN A 59 -0.17 5.27 3.13
N ASN A 60 -0.74 5.67 4.26
CA ASN A 60 -0.32 5.24 5.59
C ASN A 60 -0.56 3.74 5.75
N LEU A 61 -1.76 3.25 5.42
CA LEU A 61 -2.08 1.82 5.44
C LEU A 61 -1.11 1.00 4.58
N LYS A 62 -0.77 1.48 3.38
CA LYS A 62 0.21 0.83 2.50
C LYS A 62 1.61 0.77 3.12
N LYS A 63 2.04 1.83 3.80
CA LYS A 63 3.34 1.87 4.48
C LYS A 63 3.36 0.88 5.65
N ASP A 64 2.31 0.85 6.45
CA ASP A 64 2.19 -0.04 7.61
C ASP A 64 2.18 -1.50 7.17
N LEU A 65 1.35 -1.85 6.18
CA LEU A 65 1.34 -3.20 5.59
C LEU A 65 2.72 -3.61 5.05
N ARG A 66 3.42 -2.69 4.36
CA ARG A 66 4.76 -2.97 3.84
C ARG A 66 5.77 -3.20 4.96
N LYS A 67 5.66 -2.45 6.06
CA LYS A 67 6.52 -2.57 7.22
C LYS A 67 6.30 -3.92 7.92
N GLU A 68 5.04 -4.25 8.24
CA GLU A 68 4.68 -5.52 8.89
C GLU A 68 5.10 -6.73 8.07
N MET A 69 4.89 -6.69 6.75
CA MET A 69 5.36 -7.74 5.84
C MET A 69 6.88 -7.87 5.91
N ARG A 70 7.62 -6.76 5.83
CA ARG A 70 9.08 -6.77 5.88
C ARG A 70 9.60 -7.35 7.20
N GLU A 71 9.03 -6.95 8.33
CA GLU A 71 9.39 -7.45 9.65
C GLU A 71 9.12 -8.95 9.78
N SER A 72 7.95 -9.40 9.31
CA SER A 72 7.57 -10.81 9.30
C SER A 72 8.52 -11.66 8.45
N PHE A 73 8.87 -11.20 7.24
CA PHE A 73 9.82 -11.89 6.37
C PHE A 73 11.24 -11.90 6.95
N THR A 74 11.68 -10.81 7.57
CA THR A 74 13.01 -10.74 8.21
C THR A 74 13.12 -11.77 9.32
N LYS A 75 12.11 -11.85 10.20
CA LYS A 75 12.06 -12.83 11.28
C LYS A 75 12.06 -14.27 10.77
N LEU A 76 11.33 -14.54 9.68
CA LEU A 76 11.30 -15.85 9.04
C LEU A 76 12.69 -16.23 8.51
N ILE A 77 13.39 -15.31 7.85
CA ILE A 77 14.76 -15.52 7.35
C ILE A 77 15.73 -15.81 8.51
N GLU A 78 15.66 -15.06 9.60
CA GLU A 78 16.49 -15.29 10.79
C GLU A 78 16.24 -16.68 11.39
N MET A 79 14.98 -17.07 11.56
CA MET A 79 14.63 -18.40 12.06
C MET A 79 15.16 -19.53 11.16
N MET A 80 15.08 -19.34 9.84
CA MET A 80 15.63 -20.30 8.89
C MET A 80 17.17 -20.37 8.98
N ALA A 81 17.84 -19.22 9.02
CA ALA A 81 19.30 -19.14 9.11
C ALA A 81 19.81 -19.81 10.39
N ASP A 82 19.17 -19.57 11.53
CA ASP A 82 19.48 -20.23 12.80
C ASP A 82 19.26 -21.75 12.71
N GLY A 83 18.14 -22.17 12.11
CA GLY A 83 17.85 -23.58 11.89
C GLY A 83 18.90 -24.27 11.04
N THR A 84 19.29 -23.67 9.92
CA THR A 84 20.35 -24.17 9.04
C THR A 84 21.69 -24.24 9.76
N THR A 85 22.06 -23.20 10.53
CA THR A 85 23.31 -23.16 11.30
C THR A 85 23.38 -24.30 12.31
N ARG A 86 22.28 -24.57 13.03
CA ARG A 86 22.21 -25.70 13.98
C ARG A 86 22.33 -27.05 13.30
N ILE A 87 21.75 -27.21 12.11
CA ILE A 87 21.85 -28.45 11.34
C ILE A 87 23.29 -28.66 10.86
N LEU A 88 23.93 -27.61 10.36
CA LEU A 88 25.33 -27.64 9.94
C LEU A 88 26.25 -28.05 11.09
N GLN A 89 26.09 -27.43 12.26
CA GLN A 89 26.88 -27.81 13.45
C GLN A 89 26.71 -29.29 13.82
N LYS A 90 25.47 -29.80 13.83
CA LYS A 90 25.20 -31.22 14.10
C LYS A 90 25.82 -32.16 13.07
N LEU A 91 25.92 -31.74 11.81
CA LEU A 91 26.58 -32.52 10.77
C LEU A 91 28.09 -32.55 10.98
N ASP A 92 28.69 -31.42 11.36
CA ASP A 92 30.12 -31.34 11.67
C ASP A 92 30.47 -32.21 12.88
N ASP A 93 29.70 -32.11 13.96
CA ASP A 93 29.89 -32.93 15.17
C ASP A 93 29.81 -34.44 14.83
N ARG A 94 28.83 -34.85 14.02
CA ARG A 94 28.68 -36.24 13.57
C ARG A 94 29.82 -36.67 12.65
N ASN A 95 30.32 -35.79 11.80
CA ASN A 95 31.45 -36.09 10.93
C ASN A 95 32.72 -36.35 11.76
N ASP A 96 32.93 -35.59 12.83
CA ASP A 96 34.08 -35.78 13.72
C ASP A 96 33.96 -37.07 14.54
N GLU A 97 32.75 -37.42 15.00
CA GLU A 97 32.49 -38.73 15.63
C GLU A 97 32.79 -39.88 14.65
N ILE A 98 32.32 -39.80 13.40
CA ILE A 98 32.56 -40.82 12.37
C ILE A 98 34.07 -40.96 12.08
N LYS A 99 34.82 -39.86 12.02
CA LYS A 99 36.29 -39.91 11.88
C LYS A 99 36.92 -40.66 13.05
N GLY A 100 36.50 -40.36 14.28
CA GLY A 100 36.98 -41.05 15.48
C GLY A 100 36.71 -42.56 15.44
N GLN A 101 35.49 -42.96 15.05
CA GLN A 101 35.12 -44.37 14.90
C GLN A 101 35.97 -45.08 13.83
N ARG A 102 36.23 -44.43 12.69
CA ARG A 102 37.08 -44.98 11.63
C ARG A 102 38.51 -45.24 12.11
N ILE A 103 39.08 -44.35 12.91
CA ILE A 103 40.41 -44.53 13.50
C ILE A 103 40.41 -45.76 14.43
N GLN A 104 39.45 -45.83 15.35
CA GLN A 104 39.35 -46.96 16.28
C GLN A 104 39.16 -48.30 15.56
N ILE A 105 38.36 -48.34 14.49
CA ILE A 105 38.20 -49.53 13.66
C ILE A 105 39.53 -49.91 13.00
N GLY A 106 40.30 -48.94 12.48
CA GLY A 106 41.63 -49.20 11.94
C GLY A 106 42.60 -49.79 12.98
N ASP A 107 42.61 -49.24 14.20
CA ASP A 107 43.42 -49.76 15.30
C ASP A 107 42.99 -51.18 15.71
N HIS A 108 41.68 -51.46 15.70
CA HIS A 108 41.14 -52.80 15.96
C HIS A 108 41.57 -53.79 14.87
N GLU A 109 41.52 -53.40 13.59
CA GLU A 109 41.93 -54.25 12.46
C GLU A 109 43.40 -54.65 12.58
N ASN A 110 44.30 -53.70 12.88
CA ASN A 110 45.72 -53.99 13.09
C ASN A 110 45.94 -54.97 14.25
N ARG A 111 45.23 -54.80 15.37
CA ARG A 111 45.33 -55.71 16.53
C ARG A 111 44.79 -57.11 16.22
N ILE A 112 43.75 -57.21 15.39
CA ILE A 112 43.21 -58.50 14.92
C ILE A 112 44.27 -59.19 14.06
N GLU A 113 44.88 -58.49 13.09
CA GLU A 113 45.96 -59.03 12.25
C GLU A 113 47.14 -59.55 13.10
N GLU A 114 47.55 -58.81 14.12
CA GLU A 114 48.60 -59.26 15.05
C GLU A 114 48.22 -60.55 15.82
N ILE A 115 46.95 -60.69 16.21
CA ILE A 115 46.45 -61.88 16.91
C ILE A 115 46.34 -63.06 15.94
N GLU A 116 45.80 -62.84 14.75
CA GLU A 116 45.67 -63.85 13.70
C GLU A 116 47.03 -64.44 13.35
N ASN A 117 48.05 -63.60 13.16
CA ASN A 117 49.43 -64.05 12.89
C ASN A 117 50.05 -64.87 14.04
N LYS A 118 49.66 -64.60 15.29
CA LYS A 118 50.15 -65.35 16.48
C LYS A 118 49.44 -66.69 16.65
N VAL A 119 48.14 -66.75 16.40
CA VAL A 119 47.31 -67.94 16.62
C VAL A 119 47.32 -68.87 15.42
N PHE A 120 47.39 -68.31 14.21
CA PHE A 120 47.38 -69.01 12.92
C PHE A 120 48.61 -68.60 12.09
N PRO A 121 49.83 -69.00 12.50
CA PRO A 121 51.04 -68.65 11.75
C PRO A 121 50.95 -69.20 10.32
N GLN A 122 51.11 -68.32 9.33
CA GLN A 122 51.17 -68.74 7.93
C GLN A 122 52.48 -69.53 7.71
N THR A 123 52.35 -70.77 7.23
CA THR A 123 53.46 -71.68 6.89
C THR A 123 54.28 -71.18 5.72
#